data_AF-A0A7Y7M873-F1
#
_entry.id   AF-A0A7Y7M873-F1
#
_cell.length_a   1.000
_cell.length_b   1.000
_cell.length_c   1.000
_cell.angle_alpha   90.00
_cell.angle_beta   90.00
_cell.angle_gamma   90.00
#
_symmetry.space_group_name_H-M   'P 1'
#
loop_
_entity.id
_entity.type
_entity.pdbx_description
1 polymer ?
#
loop_
_entity_poly.entity_id
_entity_poly.type
_entity_poly.pdbx_seq_one_letter_code
_entity_poly.pdbx_strand_id
1 'polypeptide(L)'
;GTRAAQRLVRAGLRPIVLDENDRQGGQIYRRQPPGFTRPAARLYGTEAGKATALHRDFEAILPDIDYRPGTTAWGVSSDVLLASRGSAVSELSFSAVIIASGATDRIMPCPGWTIPGVFSLGGAQIALKAQACAIGARPVFMGTGPLLYLVAWQYLKAGVPPAAVLDTSSYADRLRGL
;
A
#
# COMPACT_ATOMS: atom_id res chain seq x y z
N GLY A 1 8.02 -7.50 -0.12
CA GLY A 1 8.99 -7.28 0.97
C GLY A 1 9.01 -8.45 1.94
N THR A 2 8.06 -8.51 2.88
CA THR A 2 8.04 -9.45 4.01
C THR A 2 8.40 -10.90 3.67
N ARG A 3 7.72 -11.51 2.69
CA ARG A 3 7.99 -12.92 2.35
C ARG A 3 9.40 -13.13 1.78
N ALA A 4 9.96 -12.16 1.06
CA ALA A 4 11.33 -12.23 0.57
C ALA A 4 12.33 -12.17 1.73
N ALA A 5 12.15 -11.22 2.67
CA ALA A 5 12.97 -11.14 3.88
C ALA A 5 12.94 -12.44 4.68
N GLN A 6 11.75 -13.03 4.89
CA GLN A 6 11.62 -14.31 5.57
C GLN A 6 12.33 -15.46 4.85
N ARG A 7 12.30 -15.49 3.51
CA ARG A 7 13.01 -16.52 2.74
C ARG A 7 14.52 -16.38 2.86
N LEU A 8 15.03 -15.15 2.86
CA LEU A 8 16.46 -14.88 3.05
C LEU A 8 16.92 -15.27 4.45
N VAL A 9 16.16 -14.91 5.49
CA VAL A 9 16.44 -15.31 6.89
C VAL A 9 16.45 -16.84 7.03
N ARG A 10 15.47 -17.54 6.44
CA ARG A 10 15.44 -19.02 6.43
C ARG A 10 16.62 -19.66 5.69
N ALA A 11 17.24 -18.94 4.76
CA ALA A 11 18.44 -19.38 4.06
C ALA A 11 19.74 -19.05 4.83
N GLY A 12 19.64 -18.51 6.05
CA GLY A 12 20.80 -18.13 6.88
C GLY A 12 21.40 -16.78 6.51
N LEU A 13 20.72 -15.96 5.70
CA LEU A 13 21.17 -14.63 5.32
C LEU A 13 20.57 -13.56 6.23
N ARG A 14 21.28 -12.44 6.39
CA ARG A 14 20.84 -11.27 7.17
C ARG A 14 20.56 -10.07 6.25
N PRO A 15 19.36 -9.97 5.65
CA PRO A 15 19.07 -8.92 4.68
C PRO A 15 18.88 -7.54 5.32
N ILE A 16 19.17 -6.50 4.54
CA ILE A 16 18.72 -5.13 4.82
C ILE A 16 17.33 -4.96 4.21
N VAL A 17 16.36 -4.48 4.99
CA VAL A 17 14.99 -4.23 4.55
C VAL A 17 14.68 -2.75 4.72
N LEU A 18 14.56 -2.05 3.59
CA LEU A 18 14.12 -0.65 3.56
C LEU A 18 12.62 -0.59 3.28
N ASP A 19 11.92 0.30 3.98
CA ASP A 19 10.51 0.60 3.74
C ASP A 19 10.29 2.10 3.99
N GLU A 20 9.60 2.78 3.07
CA GLU A 20 9.24 4.20 3.22
C GLU A 20 8.21 4.42 4.34
N ASN A 21 7.42 3.40 4.67
CA ASN A 21 6.43 3.47 5.74
C ASN A 21 7.12 3.34 7.11
N ASP A 22 6.53 3.96 8.13
CA ASP A 22 6.99 3.82 9.51
C ASP A 22 6.90 2.36 10.02
N ARG A 23 6.00 1.56 9.43
CA ARG A 23 5.71 0.19 9.85
C ARG A 23 5.47 -0.69 8.62
N GLN A 24 5.95 -1.93 8.70
CA GLN A 24 5.72 -2.96 7.69
C GLN A 24 4.22 -3.24 7.48
N GLY A 25 3.88 -3.77 6.31
CA GLY A 25 2.52 -4.18 5.94
C GLY A 25 2.07 -3.69 4.58
N GLY A 26 2.82 -2.77 3.96
CA GLY A 26 2.53 -2.22 2.64
C GLY A 26 1.16 -1.53 2.57
N GLN A 27 0.52 -1.54 1.40
CA GLN A 27 -0.79 -0.89 1.18
C GLN A 27 -2.00 -1.76 1.58
N ILE A 28 -1.86 -3.09 1.48
CA ILE A 28 -2.98 -4.02 1.70
C ILE A 28 -3.21 -4.26 3.19
N TYR A 29 -2.16 -4.65 3.92
CA TYR A 29 -2.19 -4.92 5.36
C TYR A 29 -1.49 -3.81 6.14
N ARG A 30 -1.66 -2.56 5.68
CA ARG A 30 -1.06 -1.37 6.26
C ARG A 30 -1.31 -1.31 7.75
N ARG A 31 -0.25 -1.22 8.55
CA ARG A 31 -0.34 -1.05 9.99
C ARG A 31 -0.75 0.37 10.34
N GLN A 32 -1.61 0.46 11.34
CA GLN A 32 -2.07 1.73 11.90
C GLN A 32 -0.98 2.35 12.80
N PRO A 33 -0.99 3.67 13.02
CA PRO A 33 -0.05 4.32 13.93
C PRO A 33 -0.22 3.81 15.38
N PRO A 34 0.79 4.02 16.24
CA PRO A 34 0.66 3.75 17.68
C PRO A 34 -0.57 4.45 18.29
N GLY A 35 -1.24 3.79 19.23
CA GLY A 35 -2.44 4.32 19.90
C GLY A 35 -3.76 4.10 19.16
N PHE A 36 -3.75 3.52 17.96
CA PHE A 36 -4.97 3.20 17.23
C PHE A 36 -5.69 1.96 17.80
N THR A 37 -7.00 2.04 18.03
CA THR A 37 -7.75 1.07 18.85
C THR A 37 -8.69 0.14 18.08
N ARG A 38 -8.94 0.34 16.78
CA ARG A 38 -9.87 -0.55 16.05
C ARG A 38 -9.25 -1.93 15.86
N PRO A 39 -10.03 -3.02 16.08
CA PRO A 39 -9.53 -4.37 15.95
C PRO A 39 -9.21 -4.73 14.49
N ALA A 40 -8.29 -5.68 14.30
CA ALA A 40 -7.90 -6.19 12.99
C ALA A 40 -9.09 -6.66 12.13
N ALA A 41 -10.10 -7.30 12.75
CA ALA A 41 -11.34 -7.70 12.07
C ALA A 41 -12.08 -6.53 11.41
N ARG A 42 -12.05 -5.35 12.03
CA ARG A 42 -12.70 -4.13 11.49
C ARG A 42 -11.81 -3.35 10.51
N LEU A 43 -10.52 -3.65 10.47
CA LEU A 43 -9.55 -3.02 9.58
C LEU A 43 -9.37 -3.80 8.28
N TYR A 44 -9.28 -5.11 8.37
CA TYR A 44 -8.95 -5.99 7.25
C TYR A 44 -10.10 -6.91 6.84
N GLY A 45 -11.21 -6.91 7.59
CA GLY A 45 -12.38 -7.74 7.28
C GLY A 45 -12.03 -9.22 7.30
N THR A 46 -12.44 -9.94 6.25
CA THR A 46 -12.16 -11.37 6.03
C THR A 46 -10.67 -11.69 5.97
N GLU A 47 -9.83 -10.71 5.67
CA GLU A 47 -8.37 -10.88 5.56
C GLU A 47 -7.63 -10.65 6.88
N ALA A 48 -8.33 -10.41 7.99
CA ALA A 48 -7.72 -10.13 9.29
C ALA A 48 -6.74 -11.22 9.75
N GLY A 49 -7.08 -12.50 9.55
CA GLY A 49 -6.17 -13.60 9.87
C GLY A 49 -4.86 -13.54 9.10
N LYS A 50 -4.92 -13.24 7.79
CA LYS A 50 -3.72 -13.12 6.95
C LYS A 50 -2.90 -11.89 7.32
N ALA A 51 -3.55 -10.76 7.60
CA ALA A 51 -2.89 -9.53 8.03
C ALA A 51 -2.13 -9.76 9.34
N THR A 52 -2.80 -10.29 10.37
CA THR A 52 -2.20 -10.58 11.68
C THR A 52 -1.08 -11.62 11.56
N ALA A 53 -1.26 -12.65 10.72
CA ALA A 53 -0.21 -13.63 10.45
C ALA A 53 1.02 -12.96 9.82
N LEU A 54 0.86 -12.20 8.74
CA LEU A 54 1.97 -11.47 8.10
C LEU A 54 2.70 -10.56 9.09
N HIS A 55 1.93 -9.90 9.96
CA HIS A 55 2.41 -8.99 10.97
C HIS A 55 3.29 -9.67 12.02
N ARG A 56 2.80 -10.74 12.63
CA ARG A 56 3.55 -11.57 13.56
C ARG A 56 4.78 -12.18 12.89
N ASP A 57 4.60 -12.68 11.67
CA ASP A 57 5.62 -13.35 10.87
C ASP A 57 6.81 -12.43 10.52
N PHE A 58 6.56 -11.13 10.34
CA PHE A 58 7.62 -10.13 10.16
C PHE A 58 8.28 -9.77 11.49
N GLU A 59 7.51 -9.62 12.56
CA GLU A 59 8.04 -9.36 13.91
C GLU A 59 8.99 -10.46 14.36
N ALA A 60 8.66 -11.72 14.06
CA ALA A 60 9.48 -12.88 14.41
C ALA A 60 10.88 -12.88 13.75
N ILE A 61 11.06 -12.19 12.61
CA ILE A 61 12.36 -12.11 11.93
C ILE A 61 13.09 -10.78 12.17
N LEU A 62 12.52 -9.85 12.95
CA LEU A 62 13.15 -8.56 13.24
C LEU A 62 14.58 -8.69 13.81
N PRO A 63 14.89 -9.64 14.70
CA PRO A 63 16.26 -9.84 15.20
C PRO A 63 17.26 -10.27 14.11
N ASP A 64 16.77 -10.85 13.02
CA ASP A 64 17.56 -11.47 11.96
C ASP A 64 17.61 -10.61 10.68
N ILE A 65 17.16 -9.35 10.74
CA ILE A 65 17.21 -8.41 9.61
C ILE A 65 17.70 -7.03 10.06
N ASP A 66 18.33 -6.29 9.16
CA ASP A 66 18.58 -4.86 9.34
C ASP A 66 17.38 -4.09 8.77
N TYR A 67 16.36 -3.87 9.60
CA TYR A 67 15.12 -3.20 9.20
C TYR A 67 15.22 -1.68 9.41
N ARG A 68 15.01 -0.92 8.33
CA ARG A 68 15.11 0.54 8.30
C ARG A 68 13.79 1.16 7.81
N PRO A 69 12.78 1.30 8.71
CA PRO A 69 11.52 1.98 8.37
C PRO A 69 11.74 3.48 8.16
N GLY A 70 10.79 4.11 7.45
CA GLY A 70 10.89 5.53 7.10
C GLY A 70 12.07 5.84 6.17
N THR A 71 12.57 4.84 5.43
CA THR A 71 13.71 4.97 4.54
C THR A 71 13.28 4.78 3.10
N THR A 72 13.43 5.82 2.28
CA THR A 72 13.07 5.81 0.86
C THR A 72 14.28 5.45 0.03
N ALA A 73 14.22 4.34 -0.70
CA ALA A 73 15.16 4.06 -1.78
C ALA A 73 14.71 4.80 -3.04
N TRP A 74 15.51 5.75 -3.52
CA TRP A 74 15.11 6.64 -4.62
C TRP A 74 15.93 6.44 -5.90
N GLY A 75 17.02 5.67 -5.86
CA GLY A 75 17.83 5.36 -7.03
C GLY A 75 18.69 4.11 -6.85
N VAL A 76 19.02 3.48 -7.97
CA VAL A 76 20.01 2.40 -8.06
C VAL A 76 21.03 2.81 -9.10
N SER A 77 22.32 2.74 -8.77
CA SER A 77 23.43 2.95 -9.70
C SER A 77 24.42 1.82 -9.49
N SER A 78 24.62 0.99 -10.53
CA SER A 78 25.44 -0.23 -10.43
C SER A 78 25.00 -1.13 -9.27
N ASP A 79 25.89 -1.35 -8.29
CA ASP A 79 25.72 -2.15 -7.07
C ASP A 79 25.45 -1.28 -5.84
N VAL A 80 25.09 -0.01 -6.04
CA VAL A 80 24.81 0.96 -4.98
C VAL A 80 23.35 1.41 -5.04
N LEU A 81 22.68 1.32 -3.90
CA LEU A 81 21.34 1.84 -3.67
C LEU A 81 21.42 3.21 -2.98
N LEU A 82 20.75 4.21 -3.52
CA LEU A 82 20.63 5.54 -2.95
C LEU A 82 19.37 5.60 -2.09
N ALA A 83 19.54 5.92 -0.81
CA ALA A 83 18.48 5.92 0.18
C ALA A 83 18.45 7.23 0.97
N SER A 84 17.27 7.65 1.42
CA SER A 84 17.09 8.79 2.32
C SER A 84 16.19 8.46 3.50
N ARG A 85 16.48 9.05 4.66
CA ARG A 85 15.68 8.93 5.89
C ARG A 85 15.69 10.28 6.61
N GLY A 86 14.53 10.93 6.68
CA GLY A 86 14.47 12.33 7.12
C GLY A 86 15.32 13.21 6.20
N SER A 87 16.25 13.99 6.77
CA SER A 87 17.21 14.80 6.03
C SER A 87 18.50 14.07 5.64
N ALA A 88 18.70 12.84 6.15
CA ALA A 88 19.92 12.08 5.87
C ALA A 88 19.81 11.34 4.54
N VAL A 89 20.90 11.37 3.77
CA VAL A 89 21.09 10.59 2.54
C VAL A 89 22.20 9.57 2.79
N SER A 90 22.06 8.38 2.22
CA SER A 90 23.00 7.28 2.38
C SER A 90 23.11 6.46 1.10
N GLU A 91 24.29 5.89 0.90
CA GLU A 91 24.57 4.92 -0.15
C GLU A 91 24.70 3.54 0.49
N LEU A 92 24.11 2.52 -0.14
CA LEU A 92 24.11 1.15 0.36
C LEU A 92 24.56 0.21 -0.74
N SER A 93 25.78 -0.31 -0.61
CA SER A 93 26.27 -1.36 -1.52
C SER A 93 25.50 -2.66 -1.30
N PHE A 94 25.21 -3.38 -2.37
CA PHE A 94 24.52 -4.67 -2.32
C PHE A 94 25.12 -5.68 -3.30
N SER A 95 25.10 -6.97 -2.94
CA SER A 95 25.43 -8.05 -3.89
C SER A 95 24.22 -8.48 -4.72
N ALA A 96 23.01 -8.29 -4.18
CA ALA A 96 21.74 -8.52 -4.86
C ALA A 96 20.66 -7.62 -4.27
N VAL A 97 19.71 -7.18 -5.11
CA VAL A 97 18.58 -6.34 -4.69
C VAL A 97 17.26 -6.98 -5.09
N ILE A 98 16.30 -7.00 -4.15
CA ILE A 98 14.93 -7.42 -4.41
C ILE A 98 14.04 -6.18 -4.35
N ILE A 99 13.50 -5.78 -5.49
CA ILE A 99 12.56 -4.66 -5.57
C ILE A 99 11.15 -5.17 -5.32
N ALA A 100 10.54 -4.71 -4.23
CA ALA A 100 9.17 -5.07 -3.86
C ALA A 100 8.39 -3.81 -3.43
N SER A 101 8.51 -2.74 -4.23
CA SER A 101 7.92 -1.41 -4.01
C SER A 101 6.40 -1.34 -4.22
N GLY A 102 5.77 -2.44 -4.67
CA GLY A 102 4.33 -2.50 -4.87
C GLY A 102 3.91 -1.93 -6.22
N ALA A 103 2.75 -1.27 -6.25
CA ALA A 103 2.18 -0.67 -7.44
C ALA A 103 1.52 0.66 -7.09
N THR A 104 1.47 1.56 -8.07
CA THR A 104 0.78 2.85 -7.96
C THR A 104 -0.41 2.88 -8.91
N ASP A 105 -1.39 3.74 -8.60
CA ASP A 105 -2.51 3.97 -9.49
C ASP A 105 -2.02 4.56 -10.81
N ARG A 106 -2.55 4.04 -11.92
CA ARG A 106 -2.42 4.71 -13.22
C ARG A 106 -3.50 5.76 -13.34
N ILE A 107 -3.11 7.03 -13.34
CA ILE A 107 -4.04 8.15 -13.57
C ILE A 107 -4.38 8.22 -15.06
N MET A 108 -5.67 8.34 -15.37
CA MET A 108 -6.18 8.58 -16.73
C MET A 108 -6.47 10.07 -16.89
N PRO A 109 -5.69 10.80 -17.71
CA PRO A 109 -5.98 12.20 -17.99
C PRO A 109 -7.31 12.34 -18.73
N CYS A 110 -8.22 13.14 -18.19
CA CYS A 110 -9.49 13.51 -18.83
C CYS A 110 -9.81 14.98 -18.50
N PRO A 111 -10.59 15.71 -19.30
CA PRO A 111 -10.92 17.10 -19.00
C PRO A 111 -11.42 17.29 -17.56
N GLY A 112 -10.79 18.21 -16.82
CA GLY A 112 -11.10 18.47 -15.41
C GLY A 112 -10.35 17.59 -14.39
N TRP A 113 -9.50 16.65 -14.78
CA TRP A 113 -8.85 15.72 -13.84
C TRP A 113 -7.92 16.36 -12.79
N THR A 114 -7.53 17.62 -12.97
CA THR A 114 -6.64 18.37 -12.06
C THR A 114 -7.36 19.42 -11.22
N ILE A 115 -8.69 19.54 -11.32
CA ILE A 115 -9.43 20.56 -10.55
C ILE A 115 -9.52 20.16 -9.07
N PRO A 116 -9.66 21.14 -8.15
CA PRO A 116 -9.91 20.86 -6.75
C PRO A 116 -11.15 19.96 -6.56
N GLY A 117 -11.03 18.94 -5.71
CA GLY A 117 -12.08 17.96 -5.48
C GLY A 117 -11.91 16.66 -6.28
N VAL A 118 -10.98 16.59 -7.23
CA VAL A 118 -10.62 15.35 -7.93
C VAL A 118 -9.41 14.70 -7.27
N PHE A 119 -9.55 13.41 -6.94
CA PHE A 119 -8.51 12.60 -6.30
C PHE A 119 -8.41 11.24 -6.99
N SER A 120 -7.23 10.61 -6.93
CA SER A 120 -7.09 9.22 -7.37
C SER A 120 -7.86 8.27 -6.44
N LEU A 121 -8.23 7.09 -6.96
CA LEU A 121 -8.90 6.05 -6.17
C LEU A 121 -8.06 5.61 -4.97
N GLY A 122 -6.75 5.42 -5.18
CA GLY A 122 -5.79 5.11 -4.14
C GLY A 122 -5.61 6.26 -3.15
N GLY A 123 -5.63 7.52 -3.61
CA GLY A 123 -5.61 8.68 -2.72
C GLY A 123 -6.83 8.72 -1.77
N ALA A 124 -8.03 8.52 -2.34
CA ALA A 124 -9.26 8.38 -1.56
C ALA A 124 -9.20 7.19 -0.58
N GLN A 125 -8.65 6.05 -1.02
CA GLN A 125 -8.47 4.88 -0.18
C GLN A 125 -7.46 5.10 0.95
N ILE A 126 -6.36 5.80 0.68
CA ILE A 126 -5.34 6.12 1.68
C ILE A 126 -5.94 7.03 2.74
N ALA A 127 -6.66 8.09 2.36
CA ALA A 127 -7.37 8.94 3.32
C ALA A 127 -8.30 8.11 4.22
N LEU A 128 -9.06 7.19 3.62
CA LEU A 128 -9.98 6.34 4.35
C LEU A 128 -9.29 5.35 5.29
N LYS A 129 -8.20 4.72 4.86
CA LYS A 129 -7.49 3.67 5.62
C LYS A 129 -6.51 4.22 6.66
N ALA A 130 -5.83 5.34 6.37
CA ALA A 130 -4.77 5.89 7.20
C ALA A 130 -5.27 7.00 8.13
N GLN A 131 -6.24 7.80 7.67
CA GLN A 131 -6.75 8.95 8.41
C GLN A 131 -8.20 8.77 8.87
N ALA A 132 -8.81 7.61 8.61
CA ALA A 132 -10.23 7.35 8.87
C ALA A 132 -11.15 8.44 8.26
N CYS A 133 -10.75 9.02 7.13
CA CYS A 133 -11.40 10.16 6.51
C CYS A 133 -11.91 9.81 5.12
N ALA A 134 -13.19 10.10 4.86
CA ALA A 134 -13.74 10.03 3.51
C ALA A 134 -13.56 11.38 2.81
N ILE A 135 -13.03 11.36 1.59
CA ILE A 135 -12.99 12.53 0.73
C ILE A 135 -14.36 12.73 0.08
N GLY A 136 -15.01 13.86 0.38
CA GLY A 136 -16.33 14.22 -0.12
C GLY A 136 -17.48 13.45 0.56
N ALA A 137 -18.68 14.03 0.52
CA ALA A 137 -19.87 13.42 1.13
C ALA A 137 -20.67 12.52 0.17
N ARG A 138 -20.53 12.75 -1.14
CA ARG A 138 -21.22 12.00 -2.21
C ARG A 138 -20.32 11.91 -3.46
N PRO A 139 -19.20 11.17 -3.40
CA PRO A 139 -18.24 11.15 -4.49
C PRO A 139 -18.77 10.38 -5.70
N VAL A 140 -18.27 10.71 -6.89
CA VAL A 140 -18.36 9.85 -8.08
C VAL A 140 -17.02 9.14 -8.23
N PHE A 141 -17.06 7.82 -8.37
CA PHE A 141 -15.87 7.04 -8.70
C PHE A 141 -15.87 6.70 -10.18
N MET A 142 -14.73 6.85 -10.84
CA MET A 142 -14.55 6.55 -12.27
C MET A 142 -13.20 5.87 -12.48
N GLY A 143 -13.17 4.84 -13.32
CA GLY A 143 -11.94 4.11 -13.63
C GLY A 143 -12.23 2.69 -14.11
N THR A 144 -11.27 1.79 -13.95
CA THR A 144 -11.42 0.36 -14.27
C THR A 144 -10.75 -0.52 -13.23
N GLY A 145 -11.15 -1.79 -13.18
CA GLY A 145 -10.49 -2.82 -12.39
C GLY A 145 -10.95 -2.91 -10.94
N PRO A 146 -10.39 -3.87 -10.17
CA PRO A 146 -10.92 -4.27 -8.87
C PRO A 146 -10.84 -3.17 -7.80
N LEU A 147 -9.87 -2.24 -7.93
CA LEU A 147 -9.72 -1.14 -6.97
C LEU A 147 -10.94 -0.20 -6.97
N LEU A 148 -11.55 0.03 -8.15
CA LEU A 148 -12.75 0.87 -8.29
C LEU A 148 -13.88 0.39 -7.36
N TYR A 149 -14.20 -0.90 -7.47
CA TYR A 149 -15.25 -1.52 -6.68
C TYR A 149 -14.89 -1.66 -5.21
N LEU A 150 -13.61 -1.95 -4.91
CA LEU A 150 -13.13 -2.04 -3.53
C LEU A 150 -13.29 -0.70 -2.80
N VAL A 151 -12.88 0.42 -3.41
CA VAL A 151 -12.99 1.75 -2.78
C VAL A 151 -14.46 2.16 -2.65
N ALA A 152 -15.29 1.92 -3.66
CA ALA A 152 -16.72 2.15 -3.59
C ALA A 152 -17.38 1.40 -2.41
N TRP A 153 -17.05 0.12 -2.24
CA TRP A 153 -17.54 -0.68 -1.14
C TRP A 153 -17.04 -0.19 0.23
N GLN A 154 -15.78 0.23 0.33
CA GLN A 154 -15.22 0.77 1.57
C GLN A 154 -15.90 2.09 1.97
N TYR A 155 -16.20 2.96 1.01
CA TYR A 155 -16.96 4.19 1.22
C TYR A 155 -18.40 3.92 1.69
N LEU A 156 -19.08 2.95 1.06
CA LEU A 156 -20.39 2.47 1.52
C LEU A 156 -20.33 1.98 2.98
N LYS A 157 -19.32 1.18 3.33
CA LYS A 157 -19.12 0.70 4.71
C LYS A 157 -18.75 1.81 5.71
N ALA A 158 -18.19 2.91 5.23
CA ALA A 158 -17.89 4.10 6.02
C ALA A 158 -19.11 5.04 6.17
N GLY A 159 -20.26 4.69 5.59
CA GLY A 159 -21.48 5.52 5.65
C GLY A 159 -21.50 6.66 4.64
N VAL A 160 -20.62 6.64 3.63
CA VAL A 160 -20.52 7.65 2.58
C VAL A 160 -20.81 7.00 1.23
N PRO A 161 -22.08 6.77 0.88
CA PRO A 161 -22.42 6.11 -0.37
C PRO A 161 -21.98 6.95 -1.57
N PRO A 162 -21.24 6.37 -2.54
CA PRO A 162 -20.91 7.07 -3.79
C PRO A 162 -22.18 7.42 -4.57
N ALA A 163 -22.19 8.58 -5.21
CA ALA A 163 -23.26 9.00 -6.11
C ALA A 163 -23.31 8.15 -7.38
N ALA A 164 -22.14 7.72 -7.89
CA ALA A 164 -22.02 6.82 -9.02
C ALA A 164 -20.67 6.08 -9.01
N VAL A 165 -20.65 4.91 -9.68
CA VAL A 165 -19.44 4.16 -9.99
C VAL A 165 -19.41 3.93 -11.50
N LEU A 166 -18.52 4.63 -12.19
CA LEU A 166 -18.38 4.67 -13.64
C LEU A 166 -17.21 3.77 -14.04
N ASP A 167 -17.51 2.50 -14.34
CA ASP A 167 -16.51 1.57 -14.88
C ASP A 167 -16.32 1.83 -16.38
N THR A 168 -15.11 2.21 -16.78
CA THR A 168 -14.78 2.54 -18.17
C THR A 168 -14.31 1.33 -18.98
N SER A 169 -14.30 0.13 -18.40
CA SER A 169 -13.97 -1.12 -19.11
C SER A 169 -15.14 -1.61 -19.96
N SER A 170 -14.83 -2.24 -21.10
CA SER A 170 -15.87 -2.85 -21.93
C SER A 170 -16.53 -4.01 -21.18
N TYR A 171 -17.78 -4.32 -21.54
CA TYR A 171 -18.45 -5.50 -20.97
C TYR A 171 -17.66 -6.80 -21.23
N ALA A 172 -17.06 -6.94 -22.41
CA ALA A 172 -16.24 -8.09 -22.76
C ALA A 172 -14.97 -8.20 -21.91
N ASP A 173 -14.31 -7.08 -21.60
CA ASP A 173 -13.11 -7.08 -20.74
C ASP A 173 -13.44 -7.47 -19.30
N ARG A 174 -14.62 -7.09 -18.81
CA ARG A 174 -15.10 -7.47 -17.47
C ARG A 174 -15.35 -8.97 -17.38
N LEU A 175 -15.97 -9.58 -18.38
CA LEU A 175 -16.19 -11.02 -18.42
C LEU A 175 -14.89 -11.83 -18.47
N ARG A 176 -13.85 -11.32 -19.15
CA ARG A 176 -12.54 -11.99 -19.23
C ARG A 176 -11.74 -11.94 -17.93
N GLY A 177 -12.05 -10.99 -17.03
CA GLY A 177 -11.35 -10.80 -15.76
C GLY A 177 -12.01 -11.45 -14.54
N LEU A 178 -13.17 -12.09 -14.71
CA LEU A 178 -13.87 -12.91 -13.72
C LEU A 178 -13.39 -14.37 -13.79
#